data_AF-A0A976P544-F1
#
_entry.id   AF-A0A976P544-F1
#
_cell.length_a   1.000
_cell.length_b   1.000
_cell.length_c   1.000
_cell.angle_alpha   90.00
_cell.angle_beta   90.00
_cell.angle_gamma   90.00
#
_symmetry.space_group_name_H-M   'P 1'
#
loop_
_entity.id
_entity.type
_entity.pdbx_description
1 polymer ?
#
loop_
_entity_poly.entity_id
_entity_poly.type
_entity_poly.pdbx_seq_one_letter_code
_entity_poly.pdbx_strand_id
1 'polypeptide(L)'
;MLARYYSPYRGAVEKRIVQMIARGRSVVHVSAHSFTPVFDSKTRMADIGLLYDPARRGERLFCTRFQDALSDFAPTLRVRRNYPYKGTADGFTTYLRKIFSGTHYAGIELEVNQRFFLDAKPAWGGIRLNILRALTTIFG
;
A
#
# COMPACT_ATOMS: atom_id res chain seq x y z
N MET A 1 -2.15 26.21 -1.95
CA MET A 1 -2.56 24.93 -1.33
C MET A 1 -1.46 23.86 -1.37
N LEU A 2 -0.78 23.66 -2.52
CA LEU A 2 0.36 22.73 -2.66
C LEU A 2 1.53 23.01 -1.68
N ALA A 3 1.96 24.25 -1.52
CA ALA A 3 3.09 24.58 -0.65
C ALA A 3 2.84 24.34 0.86
N ARG A 4 1.58 24.36 1.32
CA ARG A 4 1.24 24.33 2.76
C ARG A 4 1.05 22.93 3.34
N TYR A 5 0.72 21.94 2.51
CA TYR A 5 0.49 20.56 2.97
C TYR A 5 1.18 19.50 2.11
N TYR A 6 1.34 19.74 0.81
CA TYR A 6 1.86 18.75 -0.13
C TYR A 6 3.39 18.61 -0.04
N SER A 7 4.11 19.73 0.00
CA SER A 7 5.58 19.76 0.07
C SER A 7 6.13 19.33 1.44
N PRO A 8 5.59 19.81 2.60
CA PRO A 8 6.10 19.42 3.91
C PRO A 8 5.94 17.92 4.20
N TYR A 9 4.81 17.33 3.80
CA TYR A 9 4.57 15.89 3.99
C TYR A 9 5.56 15.04 3.19
N ARG A 10 5.71 15.30 1.88
CA ARG A 10 6.62 14.51 1.03
C ARG A 10 8.07 14.66 1.47
N GLY A 11 8.48 15.88 1.80
CA GLY A 11 9.82 16.15 2.33
C GLY A 11 10.09 15.44 3.67
N ALA A 12 9.10 15.38 4.57
CA ALA A 12 9.26 14.66 5.83
C ALA A 12 9.40 13.14 5.63
N VAL A 13 8.60 12.55 4.75
CA VAL A 13 8.69 11.13 4.40
C VAL A 13 10.05 10.82 3.75
N GLU A 14 10.47 11.62 2.78
CA GLU A 14 11.76 11.46 2.10
C GLU A 14 12.92 11.56 3.09
N LYS A 15 12.93 12.60 3.94
CA LYS A 15 13.92 12.76 5.01
C LYS A 15 13.97 11.57 5.94
N ARG A 16 12.81 11.01 6.31
CA ARG A 16 12.75 9.83 7.18
C ARG A 16 13.34 8.60 6.50
N ILE A 17 13.06 8.40 5.22
CA ILE A 17 13.64 7.30 4.42
C ILE A 17 15.16 7.45 4.36
N VAL A 18 15.67 8.64 4.01
CA VAL A 18 17.12 8.94 3.97
C VAL A 18 17.77 8.60 5.31
N GLN A 19 17.19 9.04 6.43
CA GLN A 19 17.73 8.76 7.76
C GLN A 19 17.78 7.27 8.11
N MET A 20 16.80 6.48 7.65
CA MET A 20 16.78 5.03 7.89
C MET A 20 17.85 4.33 7.05
N ILE A 21 17.96 4.71 5.77
CA ILE A 21 18.96 4.14 4.85
C ILE A 21 20.38 4.49 5.30
N ALA A 22 20.61 5.73 5.75
CA ALA A 22 21.91 6.15 6.30
C ALA A 22 22.32 5.35 7.55
N ARG A 23 21.36 4.73 8.25
CA ARG A 23 21.60 3.82 9.39
C ARG A 23 21.72 2.35 8.97
N GLY A 24 21.90 2.08 7.66
CA GLY A 24 22.03 0.73 7.10
C GLY A 24 20.72 -0.06 7.05
N ARG A 25 19.55 0.60 7.17
CA ARG A 25 18.25 -0.08 7.14
C ARG A 25 17.58 0.03 5.78
N SER A 26 17.00 -1.05 5.31
CA SER A 26 16.04 -1.01 4.20
C SER A 26 14.66 -0.56 4.69
N VAL A 27 13.90 0.11 3.83
CA VAL A 27 12.60 0.68 4.13
C VAL A 27 11.52 0.07 3.25
N VAL A 28 10.46 -0.41 3.89
CA VAL A 28 9.18 -0.67 3.23
C VAL A 28 8.25 0.48 3.59
N HIS A 29 7.84 1.26 2.59
CA HIS A 29 6.91 2.36 2.74
C HIS A 29 5.54 1.92 2.24
N VAL A 30 4.55 1.88 3.14
CA VAL A 30 3.15 1.58 2.80
C VAL A 30 2.36 2.88 2.77
N SER A 31 1.93 3.29 1.58
CA SER A 31 1.02 4.43 1.37
C SER A 31 -0.41 3.92 1.37
N ALA A 32 -1.20 4.29 2.38
CA ALA A 32 -2.59 3.84 2.51
C ALA A 32 -3.56 4.78 1.77
N HIS A 33 -4.44 4.19 0.97
CA HIS A 33 -5.40 4.85 0.11
C HIS A 33 -6.74 4.09 0.14
N SER A 34 -7.73 4.64 -0.56
CA SER A 34 -9.02 3.99 -0.75
C SER A 34 -9.56 4.28 -2.14
N PHE A 35 -10.42 3.38 -2.65
CA PHE A 35 -11.05 3.52 -3.95
C PHE A 35 -12.57 3.32 -3.88
N THR A 36 -13.30 3.98 -4.77
CA THR A 36 -14.76 3.86 -4.84
C THR A 36 -15.18 2.46 -5.31
N PRO A 37 -16.22 1.84 -4.73
CA PRO A 37 -16.66 0.49 -5.09
C PRO A 37 -17.17 0.40 -6.55
N VAL A 38 -17.75 1.49 -7.05
CA VAL A 38 -18.23 1.62 -8.43
C VAL A 38 -17.50 2.80 -9.06
N PHE A 39 -17.01 2.61 -10.29
CA PHE A 39 -16.41 3.66 -11.09
C PHE A 39 -16.90 3.50 -12.53
N ASP A 40 -17.43 4.57 -13.13
CA ASP A 40 -17.96 4.54 -14.50
C ASP A 40 -18.98 3.40 -14.71
N SER A 41 -19.94 3.30 -13.78
CA SER A 41 -20.98 2.26 -13.72
C SER A 41 -20.46 0.80 -13.62
N LYS A 42 -19.16 0.60 -13.42
CA LYS A 42 -18.53 -0.72 -13.28
C LYS A 42 -18.13 -0.98 -11.83
N THR A 43 -18.59 -2.09 -11.28
CA THR A 43 -18.21 -2.57 -9.95
C THR A 43 -16.77 -3.04 -9.91
N ARG A 44 -16.00 -2.56 -8.95
CA ARG A 44 -14.63 -2.99 -8.70
C ARG A 44 -14.62 -4.32 -7.95
N MET A 45 -14.06 -5.35 -8.58
CA MET A 45 -14.02 -6.72 -8.08
C MET A 45 -12.79 -6.97 -7.19
N ALA A 46 -12.60 -6.11 -6.18
CA ALA A 46 -11.57 -6.25 -5.16
C ALA A 46 -11.99 -5.57 -3.87
N ASP A 47 -11.49 -6.10 -2.76
CA ASP A 47 -11.63 -5.54 -1.42
C ASP A 47 -10.40 -4.77 -1.00
N ILE A 48 -9.23 -5.32 -1.34
CA ILE A 48 -7.93 -4.72 -1.10
C ILE A 48 -7.11 -4.78 -2.40
N GLY A 49 -6.50 -3.66 -2.76
CA GLY A 49 -5.49 -3.55 -3.81
C GLY A 49 -4.10 -3.42 -3.20
N LEU A 50 -3.15 -4.23 -3.66
CA LEU A 50 -1.73 -4.08 -3.34
C LEU A 50 -1.01 -3.60 -4.60
N LEU A 51 -0.72 -2.29 -4.68
CA LEU A 51 -0.11 -1.70 -5.86
C LEU A 51 1.40 -1.53 -5.64
N TYR A 52 2.16 -2.03 -6.59
CA TYR A 52 3.62 -2.01 -6.55
C TYR A 52 4.22 -2.12 -7.95
N ASP A 53 5.52 -1.87 -8.09
CA ASP A 53 6.24 -2.11 -9.33
C ASP A 53 6.66 -3.59 -9.46
N PRO A 54 6.09 -4.37 -10.40
CA PRO A 54 6.43 -5.79 -10.55
C PRO A 54 7.89 -6.05 -10.92
N ALA A 55 8.59 -5.09 -11.49
CA ALA A 55 10.02 -5.21 -11.83
C ALA A 55 10.90 -5.19 -10.56
N ARG A 56 10.41 -4.62 -9.45
CA ARG A 56 11.13 -4.58 -8.18
C ARG A 56 10.89 -5.85 -7.37
N ARG A 57 11.90 -6.73 -7.33
CA ARG A 57 11.85 -8.02 -6.61
C ARG A 57 11.41 -7.86 -5.14
N GLY A 58 11.92 -6.86 -4.43
CA GLY A 58 11.57 -6.62 -3.02
C GLY A 58 10.08 -6.29 -2.84
N GLU A 59 9.53 -5.42 -3.69
CA GLU A 59 8.12 -5.07 -3.64
C GLU A 59 7.22 -6.26 -4.00
N ARG A 60 7.59 -7.01 -5.05
CA ARG A 60 6.87 -8.22 -5.45
C ARG A 60 6.83 -9.27 -4.34
N LEU A 61 7.96 -9.54 -3.71
CA LEU A 61 8.04 -10.51 -2.60
C LEU A 61 7.19 -10.05 -1.41
N PHE A 62 7.28 -8.77 -1.04
CA PHE A 62 6.48 -8.21 0.04
C PHE A 62 4.99 -8.35 -0.24
N CYS A 63 4.52 -7.95 -1.42
CA CYS A 63 3.10 -8.02 -1.76
C CYS A 63 2.56 -9.45 -1.88
N THR A 64 3.38 -10.41 -2.33
CA THR A 64 3.01 -11.83 -2.29
C THR A 64 2.79 -12.27 -0.84
N ARG A 65 3.79 -12.07 0.05
CA ARG A 65 3.67 -12.44 1.47
C ARG A 65 2.49 -11.75 2.17
N PHE A 66 2.25 -10.49 1.82
CA PHE A 66 1.14 -9.73 2.39
C PHE A 66 -0.22 -10.24 1.93
N GLN A 67 -0.34 -10.59 0.65
CA GLN A 67 -1.55 -11.23 0.13
C GLN A 67 -1.80 -12.60 0.78
N ASP A 68 -0.76 -13.42 0.94
CA ASP A 68 -0.87 -14.73 1.58
C ASP A 68 -1.32 -14.58 3.04
N ALA A 69 -0.67 -13.72 3.82
CA ALA A 69 -1.05 -13.48 5.22
C ALA A 69 -2.47 -12.91 5.37
N LEU A 70 -2.92 -12.03 4.45
CA LEU A 70 -4.31 -11.56 4.45
C LEU A 70 -5.29 -12.69 4.14
N SER A 71 -4.91 -13.62 3.29
CA SER A 71 -5.74 -14.80 2.95
C SER A 71 -5.88 -15.73 4.15
N ASP A 72 -4.84 -15.88 4.96
CA ASP A 72 -4.87 -16.69 6.19
C ASP A 72 -5.81 -16.09 7.26
N PHE A 73 -5.72 -14.77 7.49
CA PHE A 73 -6.54 -14.10 8.51
C PHE A 73 -7.96 -13.76 8.04
N ALA A 74 -8.17 -13.66 6.73
CA ALA A 74 -9.41 -13.16 6.13
C ALA A 74 -9.66 -13.80 4.76
N PRO A 75 -9.93 -15.12 4.69
CA PRO A 75 -10.02 -15.87 3.44
C PRO A 75 -11.15 -15.43 2.50
N THR A 76 -12.12 -14.68 3.02
CA THR A 76 -13.23 -14.13 2.24
C THR A 76 -12.88 -12.81 1.54
N LEU A 77 -11.76 -12.16 1.89
CA LEU A 77 -11.35 -10.91 1.27
C LEU A 77 -10.75 -11.14 -0.12
N ARG A 78 -11.28 -10.40 -1.10
CA ARG A 78 -10.75 -10.39 -2.47
C ARG A 78 -9.55 -9.44 -2.56
N VAL A 79 -8.37 -9.94 -2.22
CA VAL A 79 -7.11 -9.20 -2.36
C VAL A 79 -6.59 -9.33 -3.79
N ARG A 80 -6.25 -8.20 -4.44
CA ARG A 80 -5.68 -8.20 -5.79
C ARG A 80 -4.41 -7.35 -5.86
N ARG A 81 -3.47 -7.77 -6.70
CA ARG A 81 -2.23 -7.04 -6.98
C ARG A 81 -2.41 -6.15 -8.21
N ASN A 82 -1.98 -4.89 -8.13
CA ASN A 82 -2.10 -3.91 -9.21
C ASN A 82 -3.51 -3.80 -9.80
N TYR A 83 -4.50 -3.72 -8.90
CA TYR A 83 -5.90 -3.46 -9.19
C TYR A 83 -6.49 -2.64 -8.04
N PRO A 84 -7.37 -1.65 -8.27
CA PRO A 84 -7.93 -1.26 -9.58
C PRO A 84 -7.01 -0.40 -10.44
N TYR A 85 -5.88 0.06 -9.89
CA TYR A 85 -4.87 0.87 -10.56
C TYR A 85 -3.55 0.09 -10.72
N LYS A 86 -2.69 0.56 -11.61
CA LYS A 86 -1.32 0.04 -11.73
C LYS A 86 -0.45 0.71 -10.67
N GLY A 87 0.32 -0.06 -9.91
CA GLY A 87 1.30 0.48 -8.96
C GLY A 87 2.51 1.14 -9.62
N THR A 88 2.56 1.17 -10.95
CA THR A 88 3.54 1.90 -11.77
C THR A 88 2.99 3.22 -12.32
N ALA A 89 1.75 3.58 -12.00
CA ALA A 89 1.19 4.89 -12.35
C ALA A 89 1.91 6.02 -11.59
N ASP A 90 1.81 7.25 -12.11
CA ASP A 90 2.41 8.41 -11.46
C ASP A 90 1.83 8.61 -10.05
N GLY A 91 2.71 8.79 -9.07
CA GLY A 91 2.37 8.73 -7.65
C GLY A 91 3.59 8.95 -6.76
N PHE A 92 3.38 8.96 -5.44
CA PHE A 92 4.50 9.22 -4.53
C PHE A 92 5.48 8.05 -4.47
N THR A 93 4.97 6.82 -4.49
CA THR A 93 5.81 5.63 -4.51
C THR A 93 6.67 5.58 -5.78
N THR A 94 6.12 5.84 -6.97
CA THR A 94 6.89 5.89 -8.23
C THR A 94 7.92 7.02 -8.25
N TYR A 95 7.61 8.19 -7.70
CA TYR A 95 8.60 9.26 -7.50
C TYR A 95 9.77 8.78 -6.61
N LEU A 96 9.48 8.19 -5.44
CA LEU A 96 10.52 7.73 -4.51
C LEU A 96 11.38 6.59 -5.09
N ARG A 97 10.81 5.74 -5.95
CA ARG A 97 11.58 4.70 -6.66
C ARG A 97 12.65 5.27 -7.60
N LYS A 98 12.51 6.51 -8.08
CA LYS A 98 13.52 7.20 -8.88
C LYS A 98 14.70 7.70 -8.03
N ILE A 99 14.48 7.91 -6.73
CA ILE A 99 15.47 8.43 -5.79
C ILE A 99 16.20 7.28 -5.09
N PHE A 100 15.46 6.25 -4.67
CA PHE A 100 15.99 5.16 -3.86
C PHE A 100 16.04 3.84 -4.63
N SER A 101 17.19 3.16 -4.55
CA SER A 101 17.38 1.84 -5.17
C SER A 101 16.42 0.80 -4.57
N GLY A 102 16.10 -0.22 -5.38
CA GLY A 102 15.20 -1.31 -4.93
C GLY A 102 15.77 -2.20 -3.82
N THR A 103 17.07 -2.07 -3.51
CA THR A 103 17.71 -2.76 -2.38
C THR A 103 17.42 -2.05 -1.05
N HIS A 104 17.22 -0.74 -1.07
CA HIS A 104 17.04 0.08 0.12
C HIS A 104 15.59 0.53 0.33
N TYR A 105 14.78 0.56 -0.74
CA TYR A 105 13.42 1.08 -0.69
C TYR A 105 12.43 0.24 -1.50
N ALA A 106 11.34 -0.15 -0.85
CA ALA A 106 10.15 -0.76 -1.43
C ALA A 106 8.94 0.15 -1.16
N GLY A 107 8.31 0.67 -2.21
CA GLY A 107 7.11 1.51 -2.08
C GLY A 107 5.86 0.71 -2.46
N ILE A 108 4.90 0.60 -1.55
CA ILE A 108 3.65 -0.16 -1.74
C ILE A 108 2.48 0.78 -1.51
N GLU A 109 1.48 0.74 -2.39
CA GLU A 109 0.21 1.40 -2.17
C GLU A 109 -0.83 0.37 -1.73
N LEU A 110 -1.38 0.57 -0.53
CA LEU A 110 -2.45 -0.23 0.02
C LEU A 110 -3.77 0.47 -0.27
N GLU A 111 -4.58 -0.13 -1.12
CA GLU A 111 -5.89 0.38 -1.54
C GLU A 111 -7.00 -0.38 -0.84
N VAL A 112 -7.87 0.30 -0.10
CA VAL A 112 -9.04 -0.34 0.55
C VAL A 112 -10.34 0.10 -0.13
N ASN A 113 -11.20 -0.85 -0.48
CA ASN A 113 -12.49 -0.55 -1.10
C ASN A 113 -13.38 0.23 -0.14
N GLN A 114 -13.94 1.35 -0.60
CA GLN A 114 -14.73 2.24 0.25
C GLN A 114 -16.05 1.64 0.76
N ARG A 115 -16.52 0.53 0.18
CA ARG A 115 -17.69 -0.23 0.68
C ARG A 115 -17.59 -0.57 2.18
N PHE A 116 -16.37 -0.77 2.69
CA PHE A 116 -16.15 -1.06 4.11
C PHE A 116 -16.30 0.13 5.05
N PHE A 117 -16.30 1.36 4.51
CA PHE A 117 -16.56 2.58 5.29
C PHE A 117 -18.00 3.08 5.08
N LEU A 118 -18.52 2.94 3.87
CA LEU A 118 -19.80 3.50 3.45
C LEU A 118 -21.00 2.63 3.85
N ASP A 119 -20.93 1.32 3.59
CA ASP A 119 -22.10 0.43 3.73
C ASP A 119 -22.22 -0.17 5.15
N ALA A 120 -21.12 -0.22 5.92
CA ALA A 120 -21.13 -0.78 7.28
C ALA A 120 -19.94 -0.28 8.12
N LYS A 121 -20.14 0.73 8.98
CA LYS A 121 -19.14 1.18 9.98
C LYS A 121 -18.50 0.04 10.81
N PRO A 122 -19.19 -1.06 11.18
CA PRO A 122 -18.58 -2.18 11.92
C PRO A 122 -17.52 -2.96 11.13
N ALA A 123 -17.62 -3.02 9.79
CA ALA A 123 -16.76 -3.86 8.97
C ALA A 123 -15.30 -3.37 8.94
N TRP A 124 -15.09 -2.05 8.96
CA TRP A 124 -13.75 -1.47 8.93
C TRP A 124 -12.87 -1.94 10.09
N GLY A 125 -13.43 -2.11 11.29
CA GLY A 125 -12.68 -2.57 12.46
C GLY A 125 -12.00 -3.93 12.21
N GLY A 126 -12.74 -4.87 11.61
CA GLY A 126 -12.21 -6.18 11.23
C GLY A 126 -11.17 -6.10 10.12
N ILE A 127 -11.42 -5.32 9.07
CA ILE A 127 -10.46 -5.12 7.96
C ILE A 127 -9.15 -4.54 8.47
N ARG A 128 -9.22 -3.47 9.27
CA ARG A 128 -8.03 -2.84 9.86
C ARG A 128 -7.26 -3.82 10.73
N LEU A 129 -7.94 -4.61 11.56
CA LEU A 129 -7.27 -5.61 12.40
C LEU A 129 -6.56 -6.67 11.56
N ASN A 130 -7.19 -7.16 10.49
CA ASN A 130 -6.59 -8.15 9.60
C ASN A 130 -5.37 -7.60 8.85
N ILE A 131 -5.42 -6.34 8.40
CA ILE A 131 -4.28 -5.64 7.80
C ILE A 131 -3.11 -5.56 8.80
N LEU A 132 -3.38 -5.14 10.04
CA LEU A 132 -2.33 -5.02 11.07
C LEU A 132 -1.72 -6.37 11.44
N ARG A 133 -2.55 -7.42 11.55
CA ARG A 133 -2.08 -8.80 11.80
C ARG A 133 -1.19 -9.29 10.68
N ALA A 134 -1.64 -9.17 9.44
CA ALA A 134 -0.86 -9.58 8.28
C ALA A 134 0.47 -8.82 8.17
N LEU A 135 0.50 -7.50 8.42
CA LEU A 135 1.75 -6.74 8.48
C LEU A 135 2.68 -7.21 9.61
N THR A 136 2.11 -7.50 10.79
CA THR A 136 2.89 -8.01 11.93
C THR A 136 3.55 -9.35 11.59
N THR A 137 2.86 -10.27 10.91
CA THR A 137 3.43 -11.56 10.45
C THR A 137 4.57 -11.41 9.45
N ILE A 138 4.64 -10.30 8.71
CA ILE A 138 5.71 -10.09 7.72
C ILE A 138 7.00 -9.59 8.39
N PHE A 139 6.86 -8.78 9.46
CA PHE A 139 7.96 -8.06 10.11
C PHE A 139 8.34 -8.56 11.51
N GLY A 140 7.47 -9.31 12.17
CA GLY A 140 7.74 -10.02 13.42
C GLY A 140 8.26 -11.42 13.15
#